data_AF-A0A530GDT2-F1
#
_entry.id   AF-A0A530GDT2-F1
#
_cell.length_a   1.000
_cell.length_b   1.000
_cell.length_c   1.000
_cell.angle_alpha   90.00
_cell.angle_beta   90.00
_cell.angle_gamma   90.00
#
_symmetry.space_group_name_H-M   'P 1'
#
loop_
_entity.id
_entity.type
_entity.pdbx_description
1 polymer ?
#
loop_
_entity_poly.entity_id
_entity_poly.type
_entity_poly.pdbx_seq_one_letter_code
_entity_poly.pdbx_strand_id
1 'polypeptide(L)' 'HLGDAYWRVGRKLEATYQWTQARDLKPDPDVLATLQQKLLKGLPPIESNTAQETPKVKPDPTPAPKG' A
#
# COMPACT_ATOMS: atom_id res chain seq x y z
N HIS A 1 5.07 -2.42 5.59
CA HIS A 1 4.72 -3.57 4.73
C HIS A 1 5.96 -4.42 4.45
N LEU A 2 5.93 -5.71 4.76
CA LEU A 2 7.08 -6.60 4.56
C LEU A 2 7.47 -6.72 3.09
N GLY A 3 6.49 -6.80 2.18
CA GLY A 3 6.76 -6.86 0.74
C GLY A 3 7.49 -5.62 0.22
N ASP A 4 7.13 -4.44 0.70
CA ASP A 4 7.78 -3.18 0.32
C ASP A 4 9.24 -3.14 0.78
N ALA A 5 9.53 -3.63 1.99
CA ALA A 5 10.90 -3.76 2.49
C ALA A 5 11.73 -4.72 1.62
N TYR A 6 11.16 -5.89 1.27
CA TYR A 6 11.82 -6.85 0.38
C TYR A 6 12.09 -6.27 -1.01
N TRP A 7 11.15 -5.50 -1.57
CA TRP A 7 11.35 -4.86 -2.87
C TRP A 7 12.53 -3.88 -2.86
N ARG A 8 12.63 -3.08 -1.80
CA ARG A 8 13.67 -2.06 -1.64
C ARG A 8 15.08 -2.63 -1.49
N VAL A 9 15.20 -3.83 -0.94
CA VAL A 9 16.49 -4.53 -0.81
C VAL A 9 16.77 -5.49 -1.98
N GLY A 10 15.97 -5.46 -3.05
CA GLY A 10 16.16 -6.28 -4.25
C GLY A 10 15.59 -7.69 -4.17
N ARG A 11 14.93 -8.07 -3.07
CA ARG A 11 14.24 -9.37 -2.89
C ARG A 11 12.87 -9.36 -3.56
N LYS A 12 12.85 -9.17 -4.88
CA LYS A 12 11.62 -8.97 -5.67
C LYS A 12 10.65 -10.15 -5.62
N LEU A 13 11.15 -11.39 -5.65
CA LEU A 13 10.30 -12.59 -5.60
C LEU A 13 9.50 -12.65 -4.30
N GLU A 14 10.16 -12.36 -3.17
CA GLU A 14 9.54 -12.40 -1.85
C GLU A 14 8.61 -11.21 -1.63
N ALA A 15 8.94 -10.05 -2.20
CA ALA A 15 8.03 -8.92 -2.26
C ALA A 15 6.73 -9.26 -3.00
N THR A 16 6.83 -9.84 -4.19
CA THR A 16 5.69 -10.28 -5.00
C THR A 16 4.86 -11.33 -4.26
N TYR A 17 5.51 -12.29 -3.57
CA TYR A 17 4.81 -13.29 -2.75
C TYR A 17 4.01 -12.63 -1.63
N GLN A 18 4.63 -11.70 -0.89
CA GLN A 18 3.97 -10.98 0.19
C GLN A 18 2.76 -10.16 -0.30
N TRP A 19 2.87 -9.50 -1.46
CA TRP A 19 1.74 -8.75 -2.03
C TRP A 19 0.63 -9.65 -2.56
N THR A 20 0.98 -10.80 -3.14
CA THR A 20 0.00 -11.80 -3.60
C THR A 20 -0.78 -12.36 -2.42
N GLN A 21 -0.09 -12.73 -1.33
CA GLN A 21 -0.76 -13.16 -0.10
C GLN A 21 -1.66 -12.07 0.47
N ALA A 22 -1.17 -10.82 0.55
CA ALA A 22 -1.96 -9.71 1.05
C ALA A 22 -3.21 -9.44 0.20
N ARG A 23 -3.14 -9.63 -1.13
CA ARG A 23 -4.27 -9.54 -2.06
C ARG A 23 -5.28 -10.65 -1.80
N ASP A 24 -4.82 -11.87 -1.57
CA ASP A 24 -5.67 -13.05 -1.40
C ASP A 24 -6.46 -13.03 -0.08
N LEU A 25 -6.00 -12.25 0.91
CA LEU A 25 -6.73 -11.96 2.14
C LEU A 25 -7.93 -11.02 1.97
N LYS A 26 -8.27 -10.65 0.72
CA LYS A 26 -9.39 -9.75 0.38
C LYS A 26 -9.33 -8.43 1.16
N PRO A 27 -8.25 -7.65 1.00
CA PRO A 27 -8.13 -6.36 1.66
C PRO A 27 -9.13 -5.37 1.06
N ASP A 28 -9.24 -4.21 1.68
CA ASP A 28 -10.11 -3.13 1.20
C ASP A 28 -9.80 -2.76 -0.27
N PRO A 29 -10.80 -2.37 -1.10
CA PRO A 29 -10.60 -2.11 -2.53
C PRO A 29 -9.46 -1.14 -2.86
N ASP A 30 -9.26 -0.11 -2.04
CA ASP A 30 -8.15 0.84 -2.20
C ASP A 30 -6.78 0.17 -2.03
N VAL A 31 -6.67 -0.74 -1.05
CA VAL A 31 -5.46 -1.53 -0.80
C VAL A 31 -5.28 -2.57 -1.90
N LEU A 32 -6.35 -3.22 -2.35
CA LEU A 32 -6.33 -4.18 -3.44
C LEU A 32 -5.77 -3.55 -4.73
N ALA A 33 -6.26 -2.37 -5.11
CA ALA A 33 -5.76 -1.63 -6.26
C ALA A 33 -4.27 -1.30 -6.13
N THR A 34 -3.84 -0.88 -4.94
CA THR A 34 -2.42 -0.60 -4.64
C THR A 34 -1.55 -1.86 -4.80
N LEU A 35 -1.98 -3.00 -4.25
CA LEU A 35 -1.27 -4.28 -4.37
C LEU A 35 -1.18 -4.75 -5.82
N GLN A 36 -2.26 -4.59 -6.61
CA GLN A 36 -2.24 -4.92 -8.04
C GLN A 36 -1.24 -4.05 -8.81
N GLN A 37 -1.15 -2.75 -8.51
CA GLN A 37 -0.12 -1.89 -9.11
C GLN A 37 1.29 -2.33 -8.71
N LYS A 38 1.52 -2.64 -7.42
CA LYS A 38 2.80 -3.14 -6.91
C LYS A 38 3.20 -4.47 -7.57
N LEU A 39 2.26 -5.38 -7.80
CA LEU A 39 2.51 -6.64 -8.51
C LEU A 39 2.88 -6.45 -9.99
N LEU A 40 2.29 -5.46 -10.68
CA LEU A 40 2.54 -5.22 -12.10
C LEU A 40 3.82 -4.41 -12.36
N LYS A 41 4.06 -3.36 -11.58
CA LYS A 41 5.10 -2.36 -11.84
C LYS A 41 6.17 -2.30 -10.74
N GLY A 42 5.94 -2.93 -9.60
CA GLY A 42 6.80 -2.78 -8.42
C GLY A 42 6.53 -1.52 -7.61
N LEU A 43 7.43 -1.20 -6.68
CA LEU A 43 7.42 0.10 -6.02
C LEU A 43 8.18 1.15 -6.85
N PRO A 44 7.67 2.39 -6.89
CA PRO A 44 8.43 3.51 -7.41
C PRO A 44 9.69 3.75 -6.57
N PRO A 45 10.72 4.39 -7.17
CA PRO A 45 11.86 4.91 -6.42
C PRO A 45 11.38 5.79 -5.26
N ILE A 46 12.08 5.75 -4.12
CA ILE A 46 11.87 6.79 -3.11
C ILE A 46 12.49 8.07 -3.67
N GLU A 47 11.65 8.99 -4.10
CA GLU A 47 12.05 10.39 -4.12
C GLU A 47 12.08 10.89 -2.67
N SER A 48 13.12 11.65 -2.31
CA SER A 48 13.44 12.09 -0.94
C SER A 48 12.35 12.92 -0.24
N ASN A 49 11.16 13.10 -0.85
CA ASN A 49 10.03 13.85 -0.33
C ASN A 49 8.77 12.98 -0.06
N THR A 50 8.78 11.68 -0.35
CA THR A 50 7.62 10.80 -0.09
C THR A 50 7.81 10.02 1.21
N ALA A 51 7.87 10.75 2.33
CA ALA A 51 7.86 10.17 3.68
C ALA A 51 6.43 9.77 4.16
N GLN A 52 5.42 9.85 3.28
CA GLN A 52 4.04 9.52 3.62
C GLN A 52 3.37 8.74 2.48
N GLU A 53 3.54 7.43 2.47
CA GLU A 53 2.47 6.53 1.99
C GLU A 53 1.75 5.99 3.24
N THR A 54 1.27 6.91 4.08
CA THR A 54 0.03 6.66 4.83
C THR A 54 -1.08 6.63 3.78
N PRO A 55 -1.91 5.57 3.70
CA PRO A 55 -3.09 5.59 2.88
C PRO A 55 -3.85 6.87 3.18
N LYS A 56 -4.09 7.67 2.13
CA LYS A 56 -4.90 8.88 2.20
C LYS A 56 -6.30 8.44 2.62
N VAL A 57 -6.53 8.44 3.94
CA VAL A 57 -7.84 8.46 4.56
C VAL A 57 -8.61 9.55 3.81
N LYS A 58 -9.65 9.12 3.10
CA LYS A 58 -10.71 9.99 2.57
C LYS A 58 -11.05 11.04 3.63
N PRO A 59 -11.03 12.35 3.34
CA PRO A 59 -11.59 13.29 4.28
C PRO A 59 -13.12 13.15 4.31
N ASP A 60 -13.67 13.24 5.52
CA ASP A 60 -15.07 13.54 5.91
C ASP A 60 -16.11 12.39 6.02
N PRO A 61 -17.04 12.44 7.00
CA PRO A 61 -17.73 13.66 7.46
C PRO A 61 -17.62 14.02 8.96
N THR A 62 -17.41 15.31 9.22
CA THR A 62 -18.06 16.18 10.23
C THR A 62 -18.41 15.57 11.61
N PRO A 63 -17.91 16.12 12.75
CA PRO A 63 -18.53 15.86 14.04
C PRO A 63 -19.83 16.69 14.12
N ALA A 64 -20.98 16.02 14.11
CA ALA A 64 -22.24 16.67 14.47
C ALA A 64 -22.17 17.12 15.94
N PRO A 65 -22.51 18.38 16.27
CA PRO A 65 -22.57 18.84 17.65
C PRO A 65 -23.78 18.17 18.33
N LYS A 66 -23.55 17.54 19.48
CA LYS A 66 -24.62 17.14 20.39
C LYS A 66 -25.17 18.41 21.05
N GLY A 67 -26.50 18.55 21.04
CA GLY A 67 -27.22 19.56 21.81
C GLY A 67 -27.19 19.30 23.30
#